data_AF-A0A0R2HEE8-F1
#
_entry.id   AF-A0A0R2HEE8-F1
#
_cell.length_a   1.000
_cell.length_b   1.000
_cell.length_c   1.000
_cell.angle_alpha   90.00
_cell.angle_beta   90.00
_cell.angle_gamma   90.00
#
_symmetry.space_group_name_H-M   'P 1'
#
loop_
_entity.id
_entity.type
_entity.pdbx_description
1 polymer ?
#
loop_
_entity_poly.entity_id
_entity_poly.type
_entity_poly.pdbx_seq_one_letter_code
_entity_poly.pdbx_strand_id
1 'polypeptide(L)'
;MGDEIMAKLTKEEIYEQVKESIPEKNEGDIRKLKVVKGFIIALVAIALVLVSVFVFQSVTYTPLESGVKIEAGKTLKVEQLLKNKKGVLKKGLTEEEAKTVGKHQVVVTVGGKDYTTTVEVVDHSAPVITNTKDWVVQVHEKRDFTEGVQVTDNANGKVKLSVDTSKINKNKLGAYEITYIAKDASGNVAKKNAKVTVELDPQKQVNPPHKEKIVYLTFDDGPSQNTKPIVDILKQNGVVATFFVTAQYPGYFNMMKYAHENGNAICAHTYTHQFSIYKDEKTYFEDLDKINAVIKKYTGQNNKIIRFPGGSSNAISRHFNKGIMKRLTREVQLKGYQYVDWNVDSTDASGNNVPVAQLVKNACGTYSNDMCILMHDTGAKKTTVEALPQIIKFYKDHGYTFKAITDTSYINHHKFITN
;
A
#
# COMPACT_ATOMS: atom_id res chain seq x y z
N MET A 1 -45.20 72.69 109.35
CA MET A 1 -45.26 72.03 110.67
C MET A 1 -46.29 70.94 110.51
N GLY A 2 -45.95 69.71 110.17
CA GLY A 2 -44.87 68.82 110.63
C GLY A 2 -45.59 67.49 110.83
N ASP A 3 -45.30 66.49 110.00
CA ASP A 3 -44.58 65.25 110.43
C ASP A 3 -45.61 64.20 110.92
N GLU A 4 -45.62 62.90 110.61
CA GLU A 4 -44.70 62.01 109.89
C GLU A 4 -45.30 60.56 109.92
N ILE A 5 -44.71 59.65 109.13
CA ILE A 5 -44.61 58.17 109.28
C ILE A 5 -45.78 57.26 108.81
N MET A 6 -45.46 56.46 107.78
CA MET A 6 -46.15 55.27 107.26
C MET A 6 -45.74 53.99 108.00
N ALA A 7 -46.70 53.14 108.37
CA ALA A 7 -46.47 51.80 108.89
C ALA A 7 -46.33 50.76 107.75
N LYS A 8 -45.36 49.85 107.85
CA LYS A 8 -45.14 48.70 106.93
C LYS A 8 -45.91 47.47 107.42
N LEU A 9 -46.71 46.85 106.55
CA LEU A 9 -47.29 45.50 106.71
C LEU A 9 -46.25 44.40 106.43
N THR A 10 -46.41 43.22 107.03
CA THR A 10 -45.42 42.13 107.01
C THR A 10 -45.70 41.10 105.91
N LYS A 11 -44.66 40.33 105.51
CA LYS A 11 -44.73 39.35 104.41
C LYS A 11 -45.71 38.21 104.69
N GLU A 12 -45.91 37.83 105.94
CA GLU A 12 -46.85 36.77 106.34
C GLU A 12 -48.31 37.11 105.95
N GLU A 13 -48.71 38.39 106.01
CA GLU A 13 -50.08 38.81 105.70
C GLU A 13 -50.39 38.76 104.19
N ILE A 14 -49.36 38.85 103.33
CA ILE A 14 -49.51 38.73 101.86
C ILE A 14 -49.65 37.27 101.44
N TYR A 15 -49.01 36.33 102.15
CA TYR A 15 -49.02 34.91 101.78
C TYR A 15 -50.39 34.26 102.01
N GLU A 16 -51.06 34.58 103.13
CA GLU A 16 -52.39 34.02 103.43
C GLU A 16 -53.48 34.55 102.49
N GLN A 17 -53.38 35.79 102.00
CA GLN A 17 -54.36 36.32 101.02
C GLN A 17 -54.25 35.70 99.61
N VAL A 18 -53.13 35.08 99.25
CA VAL A 18 -52.94 34.50 97.90
C VAL A 18 -53.42 33.04 97.83
N LYS A 19 -53.38 32.30 98.94
CA LYS A 19 -53.66 30.86 98.95
C LYS A 19 -55.13 30.50 98.73
N GLU A 20 -56.06 31.40 99.04
CA GLU A 20 -57.50 31.19 98.83
C GLU A 20 -57.97 31.37 97.36
N SER A 21 -57.08 31.67 96.41
CA SER A 21 -57.46 32.12 95.05
C SER A 21 -57.17 31.15 93.89
N ILE A 22 -56.86 29.87 94.12
CA ILE A 22 -56.58 28.92 93.02
C ILE A 22 -57.59 27.74 93.00
N PRO A 23 -58.49 27.67 92.00
CA PRO A 23 -59.47 26.58 91.87
C PRO A 23 -58.87 25.30 91.26
N GLU A 24 -59.30 24.12 91.75
CA GLU A 24 -58.93 22.79 91.22
C GLU A 24 -59.50 22.56 89.80
N LYS A 25 -58.68 22.06 88.86
CA LYS A 25 -59.08 21.72 87.47
C LYS A 25 -59.44 20.23 87.33
N ASN A 26 -60.58 19.95 86.69
CA ASN A 26 -61.18 18.61 86.51
C ASN A 26 -60.41 17.68 85.53
N GLU A 27 -60.39 16.36 85.82
CA GLU A 27 -59.62 15.30 85.12
C GLU A 27 -59.83 15.18 83.59
N GLY A 28 -60.96 15.64 83.07
CA GLY A 28 -61.26 15.62 81.63
C GLY A 28 -60.30 16.49 80.79
N ASP A 29 -59.83 17.60 81.37
CA ASP A 29 -58.89 18.52 80.70
C ASP A 29 -57.48 17.90 80.60
N ILE A 30 -57.09 17.05 81.54
CA ILE A 30 -55.77 16.40 81.56
C ILE A 30 -55.68 15.33 80.46
N ARG A 31 -56.76 14.58 80.18
CA ARG A 31 -56.80 13.60 79.07
C ARG A 31 -56.71 14.27 77.71
N LYS A 32 -57.45 15.35 77.47
CA LYS A 32 -57.34 16.15 76.24
C LYS A 32 -55.93 16.71 76.07
N LEU A 33 -55.31 17.21 77.14
CA LEU A 33 -53.94 17.71 77.11
C LEU A 33 -52.91 16.64 76.74
N LYS A 34 -53.06 15.39 77.23
CA LYS A 34 -52.16 14.27 76.90
C LYS A 34 -52.29 13.83 75.44
N VAL A 35 -53.50 13.77 74.89
CA VAL A 35 -53.73 13.44 73.46
C VAL A 35 -53.16 14.53 72.55
N VAL A 36 -53.41 15.80 72.87
CA VAL A 36 -52.86 16.95 72.13
C VAL A 36 -51.34 16.99 72.18
N LYS A 37 -50.72 16.71 73.35
CA LYS A 37 -49.26 16.58 73.46
C LYS A 37 -48.70 15.43 72.61
N GLY A 38 -49.38 14.28 72.56
CA GLY A 38 -48.98 13.15 71.71
C GLY A 38 -49.03 13.48 70.22
N PHE A 39 -50.08 14.17 69.76
CA PHE A 39 -50.20 14.64 68.38
C PHE A 39 -49.13 15.67 68.00
N ILE A 40 -48.82 16.61 68.90
CA ILE A 40 -47.76 17.60 68.67
C ILE A 40 -46.38 16.91 68.56
N ILE A 41 -46.09 15.95 69.43
CA ILE A 41 -44.83 15.19 69.39
C ILE A 41 -44.71 14.41 68.06
N ALA A 42 -45.79 13.77 67.60
CA ALA A 42 -45.82 13.05 66.34
C ALA A 42 -45.62 13.98 65.12
N LEU A 43 -46.26 15.15 65.11
CA LEU A 43 -46.08 16.15 64.04
C LEU A 43 -44.65 16.71 64.01
N VAL A 44 -44.05 16.97 65.18
CA VAL A 44 -42.66 17.42 65.29
C VAL A 44 -41.70 16.32 64.82
N ALA A 45 -41.95 15.04 65.16
CA ALA A 45 -41.14 13.93 64.68
C ALA A 45 -41.22 13.77 63.15
N ILE A 46 -42.41 13.89 62.55
CA ILE A 46 -42.58 13.86 61.08
C ILE A 46 -41.89 15.06 60.44
N ALA A 47 -42.02 16.26 61.00
CA ALA A 47 -41.33 17.45 60.52
C ALA A 47 -39.80 17.27 60.60
N LEU A 48 -39.28 16.69 61.68
CA LEU A 48 -37.85 16.38 61.81
C LEU A 48 -37.38 15.32 60.83
N VAL A 49 -38.18 14.28 60.55
CA VAL A 49 -37.86 13.28 59.52
C VAL A 49 -37.88 13.94 58.14
N LEU A 50 -38.89 14.74 57.81
CA LEU A 50 -38.96 15.45 56.53
C LEU A 50 -37.83 16.47 56.37
N VAL A 51 -37.49 17.22 57.43
CA VAL A 51 -36.33 18.11 57.44
C VAL A 51 -35.05 17.30 57.31
N SER A 52 -34.93 16.15 57.97
CA SER A 52 -33.74 15.30 57.86
C SER A 52 -33.60 14.68 56.47
N VAL A 53 -34.70 14.26 55.82
CA VAL A 53 -34.72 13.74 54.45
C VAL A 53 -34.45 14.87 53.46
N PHE A 54 -35.00 16.06 53.68
CA PHE A 54 -34.75 17.24 52.87
C PHE A 54 -33.30 17.71 53.00
N VAL A 55 -32.75 17.76 54.21
CA VAL A 55 -31.34 18.06 54.50
C VAL A 55 -30.45 16.97 53.91
N PHE A 56 -30.81 15.69 54.03
CA PHE A 56 -30.04 14.58 53.44
C PHE A 56 -30.04 14.65 51.91
N GLN A 57 -31.20 14.84 51.28
CA GLN A 57 -31.31 15.04 49.82
C GLN A 57 -30.57 16.31 49.35
N SER A 58 -30.54 17.37 50.14
CA SER A 58 -29.81 18.61 49.80
C SER A 58 -28.31 18.54 50.12
N VAL A 59 -27.87 17.64 51.00
CA VAL A 59 -26.45 17.43 51.36
C VAL A 59 -25.76 16.40 50.45
N THR A 60 -26.48 15.44 49.84
CA THR A 60 -25.84 14.39 49.00
C THR A 60 -26.11 14.49 47.50
N TYR A 61 -26.96 15.41 47.03
CA TYR A 61 -27.25 15.55 45.60
C TYR A 61 -26.24 16.46 44.89
N THR A 62 -25.29 15.88 44.17
CA THR A 62 -24.43 16.61 43.23
C THR A 62 -25.14 16.76 41.88
N PRO A 63 -25.22 17.97 41.28
CA PRO A 63 -25.86 18.16 39.98
C PRO A 63 -25.03 17.57 38.81
N LEU A 64 -23.85 17.03 39.10
CA LEU A 64 -22.85 16.61 38.13
C LEU A 64 -22.96 15.13 37.74
N GLU A 65 -22.74 14.87 36.46
CA GLU A 65 -22.49 13.54 35.90
C GLU A 65 -21.13 13.01 36.38
N SER A 66 -21.01 11.70 36.61
CA SER A 66 -19.78 11.06 37.06
C SER A 66 -19.12 10.29 35.92
N GLY A 67 -17.79 10.38 35.79
CA GLY A 67 -17.03 9.58 34.83
C GLY A 67 -17.24 10.01 33.37
N VAL A 68 -17.45 11.31 33.14
CA VAL A 68 -17.65 11.85 31.78
C VAL A 68 -16.38 11.67 30.98
N LYS A 69 -16.52 10.96 29.85
CA LYS A 69 -15.46 10.76 28.86
C LYS A 69 -15.79 11.50 27.58
N ILE A 70 -14.79 12.13 26.97
CA ILE A 70 -14.93 12.72 25.63
C ILE A 70 -13.82 12.23 24.71
N GLU A 71 -14.14 12.09 23.45
CA GLU A 71 -13.15 11.76 22.42
C GLU A 71 -12.23 12.96 22.16
N ALA A 72 -10.93 12.71 22.00
CA ALA A 72 -9.94 13.74 21.74
C ALA A 72 -10.31 14.59 20.49
N GLY A 73 -10.13 15.90 20.62
CA GLY A 73 -10.47 16.90 19.59
C GLY A 73 -11.96 17.24 19.49
N LYS A 74 -12.84 16.65 20.32
CA LYS A 74 -14.27 17.02 20.37
C LYS A 74 -14.54 18.14 21.37
N THR A 75 -15.56 18.94 21.07
CA THR A 75 -16.05 19.97 21.98
C THR A 75 -16.87 19.35 23.11
N LEU A 76 -16.49 19.66 24.35
CA LEU A 76 -17.26 19.32 25.54
C LEU A 76 -18.55 20.14 25.61
N LYS A 77 -19.69 19.47 25.74
CA LYS A 77 -21.00 20.13 25.89
C LYS A 77 -21.43 20.10 27.36
N VAL A 78 -21.98 21.20 27.87
CA VAL A 78 -22.33 21.33 29.30
C VAL A 78 -23.38 20.30 29.74
N GLU A 79 -24.26 19.88 28.83
CA GLU A 79 -25.30 18.87 29.07
C GLU A 79 -24.70 17.50 29.41
N GLN A 80 -23.49 17.19 28.92
CA GLN A 80 -22.78 15.95 29.23
C GLN A 80 -22.29 15.89 30.67
N LEU A 81 -22.26 17.04 31.37
CA LEU A 81 -21.76 17.16 32.74
C LEU A 81 -22.89 17.17 33.78
N LEU A 82 -24.17 17.07 33.39
CA LEU A 82 -25.31 17.38 34.27
C LEU A 82 -26.40 16.28 34.29
N LYS A 83 -26.73 15.79 35.50
CA LYS A 83 -27.76 14.75 35.78
C LYS A 83 -29.21 15.26 35.75
N ASN A 84 -29.60 16.09 34.78
CA ASN A 84 -30.96 16.72 34.63
C ASN A 84 -31.15 18.14 35.23
N LYS A 85 -30.12 19.01 35.20
CA LYS A 85 -30.27 20.44 35.52
C LYS A 85 -29.74 21.32 34.38
N LYS A 86 -30.26 22.55 34.27
CA LYS A 86 -29.67 23.59 33.43
C LYS A 86 -28.47 24.21 34.15
N GLY A 87 -27.39 24.42 33.43
CA GLY A 87 -26.18 25.05 33.91
C GLY A 87 -25.40 25.67 32.77
N VAL A 88 -24.34 26.40 33.11
CA VAL A 88 -23.45 27.02 32.14
C VAL A 88 -22.01 26.60 32.40
N LEU A 89 -21.26 26.38 31.33
CA LEU A 89 -19.84 26.06 31.41
C LEU A 89 -19.08 27.35 31.73
N LYS A 90 -18.55 27.46 32.95
CA LYS A 90 -17.75 28.60 33.39
C LYS A 90 -16.30 28.48 32.93
N LYS A 91 -15.74 27.26 32.99
CA LYS A 91 -14.44 26.90 32.44
C LYS A 91 -14.56 25.55 31.74
N GLY A 92 -14.46 25.55 30.42
CA GLY A 92 -14.40 24.34 29.59
C GLY A 92 -12.98 23.83 29.39
N LEU A 93 -12.84 22.87 28.49
CA LEU A 93 -11.53 22.47 27.97
C LEU A 93 -11.04 23.51 26.97
N THR A 94 -9.77 23.86 27.04
CA THR A 94 -9.07 24.54 25.95
C THR A 94 -8.91 23.61 24.75
N GLU A 95 -8.58 24.15 23.58
CA GLU A 95 -8.31 23.32 22.39
C GLU A 95 -7.17 22.30 22.62
N GLU A 96 -6.17 22.68 23.41
CA GLU A 96 -5.03 21.82 23.75
C GLU A 96 -5.42 20.71 24.74
N GLU A 97 -6.18 21.06 25.80
CA GLU A 97 -6.69 20.07 26.75
C GLU A 97 -7.65 19.08 26.07
N ALA A 98 -8.49 19.56 25.15
CA ALA A 98 -9.43 18.71 24.40
C ALA A 98 -8.71 17.69 23.51
N LYS A 99 -7.45 17.92 23.12
CA LYS A 99 -6.63 16.97 22.36
C LYS A 99 -5.69 16.14 23.22
N THR A 100 -5.46 16.51 24.46
CA THR A 100 -4.51 15.83 25.35
C THR A 100 -5.22 14.71 26.11
N VAL A 101 -4.87 13.45 25.85
CA VAL A 101 -5.46 12.30 26.55
C VAL A 101 -5.15 12.36 28.05
N GLY A 102 -6.17 12.16 28.88
CA GLY A 102 -6.05 12.21 30.33
C GLY A 102 -7.19 12.96 31.00
N LYS A 103 -7.01 13.26 32.28
CA LYS A 103 -8.03 13.88 33.14
C LYS A 103 -7.80 15.39 33.24
N HIS A 104 -8.86 16.17 32.97
CA HIS A 104 -8.82 17.63 32.95
C HIS A 104 -9.93 18.22 33.81
N GLN A 105 -9.64 19.32 34.50
CA GLN A 105 -10.61 19.99 35.37
C GLN A 105 -11.46 21.01 34.61
N VAL A 106 -12.77 20.94 34.79
CA VAL A 106 -13.75 21.89 34.24
C VAL A 106 -14.63 22.45 35.35
N VAL A 107 -15.16 23.65 35.14
CA VAL A 107 -16.02 24.34 36.10
C VAL A 107 -17.37 24.63 35.47
N VAL A 108 -18.44 24.16 36.13
CA VAL A 108 -19.83 24.38 35.71
C VAL A 108 -20.56 25.17 36.79
N THR A 109 -21.31 26.18 36.38
CA THR A 109 -22.18 26.93 37.28
C THR A 109 -23.61 26.40 37.16
N VAL A 110 -24.18 25.94 38.28
CA VAL A 110 -25.56 25.44 38.38
C VAL A 110 -26.27 26.21 39.48
N GLY A 111 -27.33 26.95 39.14
CA GLY A 111 -28.10 27.74 40.11
C GLY A 111 -27.26 28.78 40.87
N GLY A 112 -26.27 29.40 40.21
CA GLY A 112 -25.40 30.42 40.80
C GLY A 112 -24.22 29.88 41.64
N LYS A 113 -24.10 28.55 41.80
CA LYS A 113 -22.98 27.91 42.50
C LYS A 113 -22.06 27.19 41.51
N ASP A 114 -20.75 27.35 41.70
CA ASP A 114 -19.73 26.68 40.90
C ASP A 114 -19.41 25.29 41.43
N TYR A 115 -19.27 24.35 40.51
CA TYR A 115 -18.85 22.99 40.78
C TYR A 115 -17.65 22.66 39.89
N THR A 116 -16.57 22.18 40.50
CA THR A 116 -15.42 21.65 39.77
C THR A 116 -15.61 20.16 39.58
N THR A 117 -15.44 19.69 38.34
CA THR A 117 -15.45 18.26 38.01
C THR A 117 -14.30 17.92 37.07
N THR A 118 -14.05 16.63 36.90
CA THR A 118 -13.02 16.13 35.99
C THR A 118 -13.68 15.46 34.80
N VAL A 119 -13.19 15.80 33.61
CA VAL A 119 -13.51 15.11 32.35
C VAL A 119 -12.30 14.32 31.92
N GLU A 120 -12.51 13.08 31.47
CA GLU A 120 -11.46 12.25 30.92
C GLU A 120 -11.50 12.32 29.39
N VAL A 121 -10.46 12.91 28.80
CA VAL A 121 -10.24 12.86 27.35
C VAL A 121 -9.64 11.51 27.02
N VAL A 122 -10.34 10.76 26.18
CA VAL A 122 -9.94 9.43 25.69
C VAL A 122 -9.75 9.51 24.18
N ASP A 123 -8.97 8.58 23.65
CA ASP A 123 -8.69 8.51 22.22
C ASP A 123 -8.88 7.06 21.73
N HIS A 124 -9.92 6.88 20.94
CA HIS A 124 -10.26 5.62 20.28
C HIS A 124 -10.15 5.71 18.76
N SER A 125 -9.72 6.88 18.26
CA SER A 125 -9.66 7.18 16.85
C SER A 125 -8.30 6.78 16.32
N ALA A 126 -8.28 6.07 15.19
CA ALA A 126 -7.00 5.71 14.57
C ALA A 126 -6.41 6.89 13.79
N PRO A 127 -5.07 6.98 13.69
CA PRO A 127 -4.43 8.02 12.90
C PRO A 127 -4.83 7.97 11.43
N VAL A 128 -4.72 9.08 10.73
CA VAL A 128 -5.01 9.16 9.29
C VAL A 128 -3.71 9.21 8.49
N ILE A 129 -3.55 8.29 7.54
CA ILE A 129 -2.38 8.21 6.64
C ILE A 129 -2.71 8.82 5.27
N THR A 130 -1.99 9.87 4.90
CA THR A 130 -2.16 10.60 3.64
C THR A 130 -0.86 10.68 2.82
N ASN A 131 -0.97 11.12 1.56
CA ASN A 131 0.16 11.28 0.63
C ASN A 131 0.98 10.01 0.33
N THR A 132 0.34 8.84 0.39
CA THR A 132 0.92 7.58 -0.08
C THR A 132 0.94 7.52 -1.61
N LYS A 133 1.99 6.95 -2.19
CA LYS A 133 2.14 6.76 -3.64
C LYS A 133 2.63 5.35 -3.96
N ASP A 134 2.41 4.94 -5.21
CA ASP A 134 3.04 3.76 -5.77
C ASP A 134 4.52 4.05 -6.08
N TRP A 135 5.35 3.02 -5.94
CA TRP A 135 6.79 3.11 -6.11
C TRP A 135 7.27 2.25 -7.27
N VAL A 136 8.33 2.72 -7.92
CA VAL A 136 9.14 1.95 -8.84
C VAL A 136 10.56 1.95 -8.28
N VAL A 137 11.12 0.76 -8.06
CA VAL A 137 12.47 0.57 -7.52
C VAL A 137 13.23 -0.41 -8.39
N GLN A 138 14.54 -0.23 -8.49
CA GLN A 138 15.40 -1.16 -9.20
C GLN A 138 15.73 -2.38 -8.33
N VAL A 139 16.02 -3.54 -8.96
CA VAL A 139 16.54 -4.71 -8.25
C VAL A 139 17.74 -4.30 -7.40
N HIS A 140 17.72 -4.68 -6.12
CA HIS A 140 18.72 -4.33 -5.09
C HIS A 140 18.82 -2.84 -4.70
N GLU A 141 17.95 -1.96 -5.21
CA GLU A 141 17.88 -0.57 -4.75
C GLU A 141 17.45 -0.50 -3.28
N LYS A 142 18.13 0.34 -2.51
CA LYS A 142 17.68 0.71 -1.15
C LYS A 142 16.78 1.93 -1.27
N ARG A 143 15.54 1.82 -0.78
CA ARG A 143 14.56 2.91 -0.78
C ARG A 143 13.91 3.08 0.58
N ASP A 144 13.73 4.33 0.99
CA ASP A 144 12.83 4.70 2.08
C ASP A 144 11.42 4.94 1.52
N PHE A 145 10.47 4.09 1.91
CA PHE A 145 9.09 4.16 1.46
C PHE A 145 8.23 5.13 2.27
N THR A 146 8.77 5.70 3.36
CA THR A 146 8.07 6.69 4.20
C THR A 146 8.20 8.12 3.67
N GLU A 147 9.07 8.34 2.69
CA GLU A 147 9.33 9.67 2.14
C GLU A 147 8.06 10.31 1.57
N GLY A 148 7.70 11.47 2.13
CA GLY A 148 6.52 12.24 1.75
C GLY A 148 5.21 11.78 2.39
N VAL A 149 5.18 10.64 3.08
CA VAL A 149 3.97 10.16 3.76
C VAL A 149 3.66 11.08 4.95
N GLN A 150 2.39 11.45 5.07
CA GLN A 150 1.90 12.29 6.15
C GLN A 150 0.99 11.47 7.06
N VAL A 151 1.08 11.74 8.36
CA VAL A 151 0.24 11.10 9.37
C VAL A 151 -0.29 12.18 10.31
N THR A 152 -1.60 12.19 10.50
CA THR A 152 -2.29 13.13 11.39
C THR A 152 -3.17 12.36 12.36
N ASP A 153 -3.42 12.92 13.53
CA ASP A 153 -4.29 12.32 14.54
C ASP A 153 -5.13 13.39 15.25
N ASN A 154 -6.26 13.01 15.83
CA ASN A 154 -7.13 13.92 16.60
C ASN A 154 -6.62 14.15 18.02
N ALA A 155 -5.81 13.24 18.56
CA ALA A 155 -5.15 13.42 19.85
C ALA A 155 -3.73 13.97 19.71
N ASN A 156 -3.29 14.73 20.71
CA ASN A 156 -1.90 15.15 20.83
C ASN A 156 -1.08 13.96 21.32
N GLY A 157 -0.06 13.60 20.57
CA GLY A 157 0.79 12.46 20.89
C GLY A 157 1.73 12.12 19.75
N LYS A 158 2.76 11.34 20.06
CA LYS A 158 3.69 10.87 19.03
C LYS A 158 3.06 9.69 18.29
N VAL A 159 2.79 9.87 17.01
CA VAL A 159 2.38 8.78 16.12
C VAL A 159 3.62 8.10 15.54
N LYS A 160 3.69 6.77 15.66
CA LYS A 160 4.76 5.95 15.06
C LYS A 160 4.31 5.43 13.71
N LEU A 161 4.95 5.89 12.64
CA LEU A 161 4.81 5.36 11.29
C LEU A 161 5.84 4.25 11.04
N SER A 162 5.40 3.16 10.41
CA SER A 162 6.25 2.07 9.92
C SER A 162 5.70 1.52 8.60
N VAL A 163 6.52 0.78 7.86
CA VAL A 163 6.13 0.17 6.59
C VAL A 163 6.50 -1.31 6.61
N ASP A 164 5.50 -2.16 6.41
CA ASP A 164 5.71 -3.59 6.16
C ASP A 164 6.09 -3.80 4.70
N THR A 165 7.33 -4.26 4.48
CA THR A 165 7.91 -4.57 3.18
C THR A 165 8.21 -6.06 3.01
N SER A 166 7.73 -6.91 3.93
CA SER A 166 8.01 -8.35 3.97
C SER A 166 7.58 -9.09 2.68
N LYS A 167 6.57 -8.57 1.98
CA LYS A 167 6.09 -9.13 0.72
C LYS A 167 7.00 -8.82 -0.48
N ILE A 168 7.93 -7.86 -0.37
CA ILE A 168 8.82 -7.51 -1.49
C ILE A 168 9.91 -8.57 -1.64
N ASN A 169 9.95 -9.24 -2.79
CA ASN A 169 11.11 -10.02 -3.18
C ASN A 169 12.08 -9.16 -4.00
N LYS A 170 13.15 -8.69 -3.34
CA LYS A 170 14.16 -7.79 -3.92
C LYS A 170 15.01 -8.43 -5.02
N ASN A 171 14.91 -9.75 -5.20
CA ASN A 171 15.66 -10.51 -6.19
C ASN A 171 14.77 -10.97 -7.36
N LYS A 172 13.49 -10.59 -7.36
CA LYS A 172 12.53 -11.00 -8.37
C LYS A 172 11.77 -9.79 -8.88
N LEU A 173 11.73 -9.63 -10.20
CA LEU A 173 10.93 -8.61 -10.85
C LEU A 173 9.45 -8.83 -10.57
N GLY A 174 8.72 -7.73 -10.43
CA GLY A 174 7.27 -7.81 -10.26
C GLY A 174 6.71 -6.69 -9.40
N ALA A 175 5.38 -6.72 -9.29
CA ALA A 175 4.64 -5.86 -8.40
C ALA A 175 4.41 -6.54 -7.05
N TYR A 176 4.72 -5.81 -5.99
CA TYR A 176 4.55 -6.22 -4.60
C TYR A 176 3.69 -5.19 -3.87
N GLU A 177 3.00 -5.63 -2.83
CA GLU A 177 2.25 -4.75 -1.95
C GLU A 177 3.08 -4.43 -0.71
N ILE A 178 3.08 -3.17 -0.30
CA ILE A 178 3.56 -2.72 1.01
C ILE A 178 2.39 -2.20 1.82
N THR A 179 2.52 -2.25 3.15
CA THR A 179 1.50 -1.73 4.07
C THR A 179 2.12 -0.72 5.01
N TYR A 180 1.66 0.53 4.92
CA TYR A 180 1.91 1.57 5.91
C TYR A 180 1.11 1.28 7.17
N ILE A 181 1.74 1.39 8.32
CA ILE A 181 1.14 1.16 9.64
C ILE A 181 1.46 2.37 10.52
N ALA A 182 0.42 3.11 10.92
CA ALA A 182 0.52 4.21 11.87
C ALA A 182 -0.12 3.78 13.20
N LYS A 183 0.60 3.98 14.31
CA LYS A 183 0.13 3.70 15.66
C LYS A 183 0.32 4.91 16.56
N ASP A 184 -0.74 5.39 17.20
CA ASP A 184 -0.66 6.47 18.18
C ASP A 184 -0.23 5.99 19.58
N ALA A 185 -0.23 6.91 20.54
CA ALA A 185 0.13 6.65 21.93
C ALA A 185 -0.95 5.86 22.70
N SER A 186 -2.22 5.96 22.28
CA SER A 186 -3.38 5.28 22.86
C SER A 186 -3.49 3.82 22.39
N GLY A 187 -2.77 3.48 21.33
CA GLY A 187 -2.69 2.16 20.75
C GLY A 187 -3.57 1.94 19.53
N ASN A 188 -4.26 2.96 19.03
CA ASN A 188 -5.08 2.80 17.82
C ASN A 188 -4.17 2.70 16.58
N VAL A 189 -4.61 1.92 15.60
CA VAL A 189 -3.79 1.54 14.45
C VAL A 189 -4.52 1.81 13.15
N ALA A 190 -3.87 2.52 12.24
CA ALA A 190 -4.30 2.67 10.86
C ALA A 190 -3.36 1.94 9.90
N LYS A 191 -3.94 1.37 8.84
CA LYS A 191 -3.22 0.68 7.77
C LYS A 191 -3.58 1.24 6.41
N LYS A 192 -2.59 1.35 5.52
CA LYS A 192 -2.81 1.76 4.13
C LYS A 192 -1.86 1.02 3.20
N ASN A 193 -2.39 0.45 2.12
CA ASN A 193 -1.58 -0.28 1.15
C ASN A 193 -1.07 0.63 0.03
N ALA A 194 0.09 0.29 -0.51
CA ALA A 194 0.62 0.85 -1.76
C ALA A 194 1.36 -0.22 -2.55
N LYS A 195 1.59 0.04 -3.84
CA LYS A 195 2.30 -0.88 -4.73
C LYS A 195 3.76 -0.49 -4.86
N VAL A 196 4.65 -1.48 -4.83
CA VAL A 196 6.06 -1.34 -5.20
C VAL A 196 6.33 -2.22 -6.40
N THR A 197 6.77 -1.63 -7.50
CA THR A 197 7.18 -2.37 -8.69
C THR A 197 8.70 -2.47 -8.71
N VAL A 198 9.21 -3.70 -8.63
CA VAL A 198 10.64 -4.00 -8.78
C VAL A 198 10.92 -4.24 -10.25
N GLU A 199 11.76 -3.38 -10.83
CA GLU A 199 12.18 -3.41 -12.23
C GLU A 199 13.68 -3.66 -12.36
N LEU A 200 14.10 -4.12 -13.53
CA LEU A 200 15.51 -4.16 -13.89
C LEU A 200 15.98 -2.74 -14.16
N ASP A 201 17.20 -2.44 -13.70
CA ASP A 201 17.87 -1.22 -14.11
C ASP A 201 18.04 -1.28 -15.64
N PRO A 202 17.40 -0.37 -16.41
CA PRO A 202 17.47 -0.39 -17.86
C PRO A 202 18.89 -0.26 -18.40
N GLN A 203 19.83 0.24 -17.58
CA GLN A 203 21.23 0.40 -17.93
C GLN A 203 22.12 -0.75 -17.43
N LYS A 204 21.62 -1.63 -16.56
CA LYS A 204 22.39 -2.74 -15.99
C LYS A 204 21.94 -4.03 -16.64
N GLN A 205 22.78 -4.54 -17.54
CA GLN A 205 22.56 -5.81 -18.21
C GLN A 205 22.36 -6.92 -17.18
N VAL A 206 21.36 -7.78 -17.42
CA VAL A 206 20.92 -8.83 -16.50
C VAL A 206 22.06 -9.79 -16.17
N ASN A 207 22.95 -10.02 -17.14
CA ASN A 207 24.17 -10.80 -16.99
C ASN A 207 25.35 -9.96 -17.49
N PRO A 208 26.51 -9.96 -16.79
CA PRO A 208 27.70 -9.26 -17.27
C PRO A 208 28.22 -9.91 -18.57
N PRO A 209 28.98 -9.18 -19.40
CA PRO A 209 29.65 -9.77 -20.55
C PRO A 209 30.51 -10.96 -20.12
N HIS A 210 30.55 -11.99 -20.96
CA HIS A 210 31.42 -13.12 -20.73
C HIS A 210 32.89 -12.71 -20.90
N LYS A 211 33.77 -13.35 -20.15
CA LYS A 211 35.21 -13.31 -20.44
C LYS A 211 35.56 -14.15 -21.67
N GLU A 212 34.73 -15.14 -21.98
CA GLU A 212 34.83 -16.00 -23.16
C GLU A 212 34.34 -15.30 -24.43
N LYS A 213 34.86 -15.71 -25.59
CA LYS A 213 34.38 -15.29 -26.91
C LYS A 213 33.21 -16.16 -27.35
N ILE A 214 31.99 -15.61 -27.33
CA ILE A 214 30.73 -16.30 -27.63
C ILE A 214 30.02 -15.63 -28.80
N VAL A 215 29.54 -16.44 -29.74
CA VAL A 215 28.62 -16.05 -30.81
C VAL A 215 27.26 -16.72 -30.58
N TYR A 216 26.22 -15.89 -30.55
CA TYR A 216 24.82 -16.27 -30.66
C TYR A 216 24.39 -16.00 -32.10
N LEU A 217 24.28 -17.06 -32.91
CA LEU A 217 23.60 -16.97 -34.20
C LEU A 217 22.11 -16.90 -33.94
N THR A 218 21.44 -15.90 -34.49
CA THR A 218 19.99 -15.72 -34.32
C THR A 218 19.29 -15.60 -35.67
N PHE A 219 18.15 -16.28 -35.81
CA PHE A 219 17.35 -16.31 -37.02
C PHE A 219 15.92 -15.89 -36.71
N ASP A 220 15.46 -14.81 -37.34
CA ASP A 220 14.11 -14.27 -37.16
C ASP A 220 13.18 -14.70 -38.32
N ASP A 221 11.88 -14.61 -38.04
CA ASP A 221 10.75 -14.68 -38.98
C ASP A 221 10.35 -16.06 -39.52
N GLY A 222 11.20 -17.08 -39.38
CA GLY A 222 10.82 -18.47 -39.66
C GLY A 222 9.82 -19.05 -38.66
N PRO A 223 9.55 -20.37 -38.70
CA PRO A 223 10.18 -21.34 -39.59
C PRO A 223 9.70 -21.23 -41.04
N SER A 224 10.52 -21.69 -41.98
CA SER A 224 10.23 -21.77 -43.40
C SER A 224 10.97 -22.96 -44.05
N GLN A 225 10.93 -23.04 -45.39
CA GLN A 225 11.74 -23.99 -46.16
C GLN A 225 13.26 -23.89 -45.89
N ASN A 226 13.75 -22.73 -45.43
CA ASN A 226 15.17 -22.50 -45.16
C ASN A 226 15.59 -22.98 -43.76
N THR A 227 14.64 -23.21 -42.84
CA THR A 227 14.97 -23.62 -41.45
C THR A 227 15.70 -24.95 -41.42
N LYS A 228 15.25 -25.96 -42.19
CA LYS A 228 15.90 -27.28 -42.20
C LYS A 228 17.35 -27.19 -42.73
N PRO A 229 17.63 -26.60 -43.91
CA PRO A 229 19.00 -26.40 -44.37
C PRO A 229 19.90 -25.69 -43.35
N ILE A 230 19.39 -24.66 -42.67
CA ILE A 230 20.14 -23.95 -41.62
C ILE A 230 20.48 -24.89 -40.47
N VAL A 231 19.50 -25.60 -39.92
CA VAL A 231 19.73 -26.56 -38.82
C VAL A 231 20.70 -27.67 -39.24
N ASP A 232 20.64 -28.15 -40.48
CA ASP A 232 21.57 -29.15 -41.00
C ASP A 232 23.01 -28.59 -41.05
N ILE A 233 23.21 -27.35 -41.49
CA ILE A 233 24.53 -26.68 -41.49
C ILE A 233 25.06 -26.50 -40.07
N LEU A 234 24.21 -26.07 -39.13
CA LEU A 234 24.58 -25.90 -37.72
C LEU A 234 25.07 -27.24 -37.13
N LYS A 235 24.30 -28.31 -37.36
CA LYS A 235 24.64 -29.67 -36.94
C LYS A 235 25.94 -30.18 -37.55
N GLN A 236 26.13 -30.03 -38.86
CA GLN A 236 27.36 -30.44 -39.56
C GLN A 236 28.60 -29.73 -39.00
N ASN A 237 28.41 -28.50 -38.51
CA ASN A 237 29.47 -27.73 -37.89
C ASN A 237 29.55 -27.93 -36.36
N GLY A 238 28.71 -28.76 -35.73
CA GLY A 238 28.71 -28.92 -34.27
C GLY A 238 28.48 -27.61 -33.52
N VAL A 239 27.66 -26.71 -34.07
CA VAL A 239 27.26 -25.45 -33.45
C VAL A 239 25.75 -25.40 -33.26
N VAL A 240 25.27 -24.50 -32.41
CA VAL A 240 23.85 -24.28 -32.14
C VAL A 240 23.50 -22.79 -32.31
N ALA A 241 22.20 -22.52 -32.50
CA ALA A 241 21.66 -21.18 -32.72
C ALA A 241 20.36 -20.95 -31.94
N THR A 242 19.79 -19.75 -32.10
CA THR A 242 18.48 -19.36 -31.56
C THR A 242 17.55 -18.94 -32.70
N PHE A 243 16.32 -19.43 -32.72
CA PHE A 243 15.31 -19.09 -33.70
C PHE A 243 14.19 -18.29 -33.03
N PHE A 244 13.95 -17.06 -33.47
CA PHE A 244 12.83 -16.22 -33.05
C PHE A 244 11.68 -16.41 -34.04
N VAL A 245 10.75 -17.29 -33.68
CA VAL A 245 9.77 -17.82 -34.62
C VAL A 245 8.47 -17.02 -34.69
N THR A 246 7.83 -17.11 -35.85
CA THR A 246 6.51 -16.58 -36.14
C THR A 246 5.49 -17.66 -36.50
N ALA A 247 4.22 -17.27 -36.67
CA ALA A 247 3.17 -18.14 -37.17
C ALA A 247 2.84 -17.92 -38.67
N GLN A 248 3.69 -17.22 -39.43
CA GLN A 248 3.41 -16.85 -40.83
C GLN A 248 3.32 -18.05 -41.78
N TYR A 249 4.03 -19.14 -41.49
CA TYR A 249 4.11 -20.32 -42.35
C TYR A 249 3.76 -21.61 -41.59
N PRO A 250 2.47 -21.87 -41.30
CA PRO A 250 2.04 -23.00 -40.47
C PRO A 250 2.46 -24.38 -41.00
N GLY A 251 2.66 -24.51 -42.32
CA GLY A 251 3.18 -25.74 -42.93
C GLY A 251 4.59 -26.16 -42.47
N TYR A 252 5.34 -25.24 -41.84
CA TYR A 252 6.70 -25.49 -41.35
C TYR A 252 6.80 -25.54 -39.82
N PHE A 253 5.70 -25.56 -39.07
CA PHE A 253 5.77 -25.58 -37.60
C PHE A 253 6.49 -26.80 -37.01
N ASN A 254 6.47 -27.94 -37.72
CA ASN A 254 7.27 -29.11 -37.35
C ASN A 254 8.78 -28.82 -37.32
N MET A 255 9.26 -27.79 -38.02
CA MET A 255 10.67 -27.37 -37.97
C MET A 255 11.06 -26.79 -36.62
N MET A 256 10.12 -26.25 -35.83
CA MET A 256 10.40 -25.85 -34.44
C MET A 256 10.84 -27.06 -33.61
N LYS A 257 10.13 -28.18 -33.74
CA LYS A 257 10.49 -29.45 -33.09
C LYS A 257 11.85 -29.94 -33.58
N TYR A 258 12.07 -29.96 -34.89
CA TYR A 258 13.33 -30.41 -35.49
C TYR A 258 14.53 -29.59 -35.02
N ALA A 259 14.43 -28.26 -35.05
CA ALA A 259 15.48 -27.36 -34.60
C ALA A 259 15.76 -27.56 -33.09
N HIS A 260 14.71 -27.71 -32.28
CA HIS A 260 14.82 -27.96 -30.85
C HIS A 260 15.53 -29.29 -30.53
N GLU A 261 15.12 -30.39 -31.17
CA GLU A 261 15.73 -31.72 -30.98
C GLU A 261 17.20 -31.77 -31.44
N ASN A 262 17.64 -30.84 -32.29
CA ASN A 262 19.04 -30.66 -32.67
C ASN A 262 19.78 -29.60 -31.81
N GLY A 263 19.25 -29.26 -30.63
CA GLY A 263 19.95 -28.45 -29.61
C GLY A 263 19.81 -26.93 -29.76
N ASN A 264 18.98 -26.45 -30.68
CA ASN A 264 18.76 -25.02 -30.87
C ASN A 264 17.67 -24.48 -29.93
N ALA A 265 17.78 -23.20 -29.57
CA ALA A 265 16.73 -22.52 -28.80
C ALA A 265 15.61 -22.03 -29.73
N ILE A 266 14.35 -22.24 -29.31
CA ILE A 266 13.16 -21.74 -30.01
C ILE A 266 12.49 -20.69 -29.13
N CYS A 267 12.50 -19.45 -29.61
CA CYS A 267 12.06 -18.26 -28.88
C CYS A 267 10.96 -17.54 -29.67
N ALA A 268 10.18 -16.69 -29.01
CA ALA A 268 9.06 -16.02 -29.66
C ALA A 268 9.47 -14.73 -30.36
N HIS A 269 9.01 -14.53 -31.59
CA HIS A 269 9.03 -13.23 -32.24
C HIS A 269 7.66 -12.54 -32.18
N THR A 270 6.65 -13.22 -32.72
CA THR A 270 5.25 -12.75 -32.82
C THR A 270 4.41 -13.83 -33.49
N TYR A 271 3.11 -13.92 -33.22
CA TYR A 271 2.24 -14.80 -33.98
C TYR A 271 1.97 -14.23 -35.39
N THR A 272 1.47 -13.01 -35.48
CA THR A 272 0.99 -12.42 -36.75
C THR A 272 2.09 -11.85 -37.64
N HIS A 273 3.21 -11.42 -37.05
CA HIS A 273 4.25 -10.64 -37.74
C HIS A 273 3.70 -9.37 -38.40
N GLN A 274 2.75 -8.72 -37.73
CA GLN A 274 2.17 -7.45 -38.12
C GLN A 274 2.50 -6.39 -37.08
N PHE A 275 2.97 -5.21 -37.50
CA PHE A 275 3.28 -4.13 -36.55
C PHE A 275 2.05 -3.56 -35.82
N SER A 276 0.83 -3.91 -36.25
CA SER A 276 -0.42 -3.58 -35.55
C SER A 276 -0.50 -4.16 -34.13
N ILE A 277 0.34 -5.15 -33.79
CA ILE A 277 0.50 -5.63 -32.41
C ILE A 277 0.94 -4.52 -31.44
N TYR A 278 1.54 -3.44 -31.95
CA TYR A 278 1.95 -2.28 -31.16
C TYR A 278 0.85 -1.25 -30.94
N LYS A 279 -0.41 -1.56 -31.25
CA LYS A 279 -1.56 -0.69 -30.96
C LYS A 279 -1.75 -0.47 -29.46
N ASP A 280 -1.63 -1.53 -28.66
CA ASP A 280 -1.72 -1.51 -27.20
C ASP A 280 -1.08 -2.78 -26.61
N GLU A 281 -0.80 -2.77 -25.31
CA GLU A 281 -0.12 -3.84 -24.59
C GLU A 281 -0.94 -5.14 -24.62
N LYS A 282 -2.27 -5.02 -24.52
CA LYS A 282 -3.18 -6.16 -24.59
C LYS A 282 -3.02 -6.91 -25.91
N THR A 283 -3.04 -6.18 -27.03
CA THR A 283 -2.89 -6.75 -28.38
C THR A 283 -1.54 -7.42 -28.54
N TYR A 284 -0.46 -6.78 -28.05
CA TYR A 284 0.87 -7.38 -28.06
C TYR A 284 0.93 -8.69 -27.27
N PHE A 285 0.40 -8.71 -26.05
CA PHE A 285 0.42 -9.92 -25.20
C PHE A 285 -0.49 -11.03 -25.73
N GLU A 286 -1.64 -10.71 -26.33
CA GLU A 286 -2.50 -11.71 -26.98
C GLU A 286 -1.82 -12.36 -28.19
N ASP A 287 -1.03 -11.60 -28.96
CA ASP A 287 -0.20 -12.13 -30.04
C ASP A 287 0.95 -12.98 -29.51
N LEU A 288 1.65 -12.51 -28.47
CA LEU A 288 2.74 -13.24 -27.81
C LEU A 288 2.28 -14.57 -27.19
N ASP A 289 1.12 -14.58 -26.53
CA ASP A 289 0.57 -15.80 -25.91
C ASP A 289 0.21 -16.85 -26.97
N LYS A 290 -0.29 -16.43 -28.15
CA LYS A 290 -0.59 -17.34 -29.26
C LYS A 290 0.68 -18.00 -29.81
N ILE A 291 1.75 -17.24 -30.03
CA ILE A 291 3.00 -17.85 -30.53
C ILE A 291 3.66 -18.74 -29.48
N ASN A 292 3.60 -18.38 -28.19
CA ASN A 292 4.08 -19.24 -27.11
C ASN A 292 3.29 -20.56 -27.03
N ALA A 293 1.98 -20.54 -27.27
CA ALA A 293 1.18 -21.76 -27.35
C ALA A 293 1.62 -22.67 -28.51
N VAL A 294 1.97 -22.10 -29.67
CA VAL A 294 2.53 -22.85 -30.80
C VAL A 294 3.89 -23.44 -30.45
N ILE A 295 4.81 -22.64 -29.89
CA ILE A 295 6.15 -23.12 -29.48
C ILE A 295 5.99 -24.28 -28.49
N LYS A 296 5.16 -24.13 -27.46
CA LYS A 296 4.91 -25.18 -26.46
C LYS A 296 4.34 -26.45 -27.09
N LYS A 297 3.42 -26.33 -28.05
CA LYS A 297 2.83 -27.48 -28.75
C LYS A 297 3.88 -28.32 -29.48
N TYR A 298 4.86 -27.68 -30.12
CA TYR A 298 5.84 -28.39 -30.97
C TYR A 298 7.13 -28.77 -30.23
N THR A 299 7.51 -28.02 -29.20
CA THR A 299 8.79 -28.21 -28.49
C THR A 299 8.61 -28.73 -27.06
N GLY A 300 7.42 -28.60 -26.48
CA GLY A 300 7.19 -28.83 -25.04
C GLY A 300 7.71 -27.71 -24.14
N GLN A 301 8.43 -26.72 -24.68
CA GLN A 301 9.07 -25.66 -23.90
C GLN A 301 8.08 -24.55 -23.51
N ASN A 302 8.18 -24.07 -22.27
CA ASN A 302 7.56 -22.81 -21.86
C ASN A 302 8.53 -21.67 -22.18
N ASN A 303 8.37 -21.04 -23.35
CA ASN A 303 9.24 -19.96 -23.78
C ASN A 303 9.16 -18.73 -22.86
N LYS A 304 10.32 -18.16 -22.53
CA LYS A 304 10.49 -16.91 -21.77
C LYS A 304 11.43 -15.91 -22.43
N ILE A 305 11.92 -16.20 -23.63
CA ILE A 305 12.82 -15.33 -24.38
C ILE A 305 12.08 -14.85 -25.62
N ILE A 306 12.16 -13.55 -25.89
CA ILE A 306 11.46 -12.93 -27.02
C ILE A 306 12.41 -12.02 -27.80
N ARG A 307 12.06 -11.71 -29.04
CA ARG A 307 12.61 -10.57 -29.76
C ARG A 307 11.45 -9.77 -30.31
N PHE A 308 11.43 -8.47 -30.06
CA PHE A 308 10.39 -7.59 -30.58
C PHE A 308 10.52 -7.48 -32.12
N PRO A 309 9.41 -7.57 -32.89
CA PRO A 309 9.44 -7.24 -34.31
C PRO A 309 10.02 -5.84 -34.57
N GLY A 310 11.09 -5.79 -35.36
CA GLY A 310 11.87 -4.56 -35.61
C GLY A 310 12.85 -4.16 -34.49
N GLY A 311 12.99 -4.97 -33.44
CA GLY A 311 13.82 -4.68 -32.26
C GLY A 311 13.14 -3.79 -31.23
N SER A 312 13.67 -3.76 -30.00
CA SER A 312 13.14 -2.92 -28.90
C SER A 312 13.24 -1.41 -29.19
N SER A 313 14.21 -1.02 -30.04
CA SER A 313 14.45 0.35 -30.49
C SER A 313 13.65 0.76 -31.73
N ASN A 314 12.70 -0.06 -32.19
CA ASN A 314 11.99 0.21 -33.44
C ASN A 314 11.23 1.55 -33.41
N ALA A 315 11.29 2.25 -34.53
CA ALA A 315 10.55 3.50 -34.74
C ALA A 315 9.11 3.28 -35.21
N ILE A 316 8.84 2.15 -35.87
CA ILE A 316 7.57 1.86 -36.54
C ILE A 316 6.39 1.81 -35.56
N SER A 317 6.63 1.33 -34.34
CA SER A 317 5.63 1.27 -33.26
C SER A 317 5.03 2.64 -32.91
N ARG A 318 5.77 3.75 -33.14
CA ARG A 318 5.27 5.12 -32.90
C ARG A 318 4.10 5.52 -33.80
N HIS A 319 3.93 4.87 -34.95
CA HIS A 319 2.76 5.09 -35.81
C HIS A 319 1.47 4.49 -35.24
N PHE A 320 1.59 3.50 -34.35
CA PHE A 320 0.46 2.83 -33.72
C PHE A 320 0.16 3.41 -32.34
N ASN A 321 1.19 3.55 -31.50
CA ASN A 321 1.04 4.05 -30.15
C ASN A 321 2.36 4.63 -29.62
N LYS A 322 2.41 5.96 -29.42
CA LYS A 322 3.62 6.63 -28.92
C LYS A 322 3.98 6.13 -27.51
N GLY A 323 5.26 5.79 -27.33
CA GLY A 323 5.78 5.29 -26.06
C GLY A 323 5.48 3.82 -25.75
N ILE A 324 4.82 3.09 -26.65
CA ILE A 324 4.48 1.68 -26.44
C ILE A 324 5.69 0.80 -26.15
N MET A 325 6.81 0.97 -26.86
CA MET A 325 8.01 0.14 -26.62
C MET A 325 8.60 0.33 -25.22
N LYS A 326 8.53 1.54 -24.66
CA LYS A 326 8.96 1.80 -23.28
C LYS A 326 8.08 1.06 -22.27
N ARG A 327 6.76 0.98 -22.54
CA ARG A 327 5.82 0.24 -21.69
C ARG A 327 5.99 -1.27 -21.87
N LEU A 328 6.08 -1.75 -23.11
CA LEU A 328 6.25 -3.18 -23.41
C LEU A 328 7.55 -3.76 -22.88
N THR A 329 8.71 -3.12 -23.10
CA THR A 329 10.01 -3.61 -22.59
C THR A 329 10.00 -3.79 -21.07
N ARG A 330 9.34 -2.89 -20.34
CA ARG A 330 9.09 -3.01 -18.91
C ARG A 330 8.10 -4.13 -18.59
N GLU A 331 6.96 -4.19 -19.28
CA GLU A 331 5.90 -5.17 -18.97
C GLU A 331 6.30 -6.62 -19.27
N VAL A 332 7.06 -6.87 -20.34
CA VAL A 332 7.54 -8.22 -20.65
C VAL A 332 8.48 -8.73 -19.54
N GLN A 333 9.37 -7.87 -19.05
CA GLN A 333 10.27 -8.18 -17.93
C GLN A 333 9.49 -8.44 -16.63
N LEU A 334 8.48 -7.62 -16.33
CA LEU A 334 7.58 -7.84 -15.17
C LEU A 334 6.78 -9.14 -15.27
N LYS A 335 6.50 -9.62 -16.47
CA LYS A 335 5.84 -10.92 -16.74
C LYS A 335 6.84 -12.09 -16.83
N GLY A 336 8.11 -11.83 -16.51
CA GLY A 336 9.18 -12.83 -16.45
C GLY A 336 9.75 -13.22 -17.81
N TYR A 337 9.54 -12.42 -18.85
CA TYR A 337 10.21 -12.59 -20.13
C TYR A 337 11.53 -11.81 -20.15
N GLN A 338 12.48 -12.31 -20.94
CA GLN A 338 13.64 -11.55 -21.39
C GLN A 338 13.46 -11.22 -22.87
N TYR A 339 13.79 -9.99 -23.27
CA TYR A 339 13.80 -9.62 -24.69
C TYR A 339 15.23 -9.47 -25.18
N VAL A 340 15.52 -9.85 -26.42
CA VAL A 340 16.87 -9.85 -26.96
C VAL A 340 16.90 -9.09 -28.28
N ASP A 341 17.74 -8.07 -28.36
CA ASP A 341 18.06 -7.39 -29.62
C ASP A 341 19.31 -8.05 -30.26
N TRP A 342 20.12 -7.29 -30.98
CA TRP A 342 21.35 -7.76 -31.58
C TRP A 342 22.46 -6.72 -31.39
N ASN A 343 23.70 -7.07 -31.71
CA ASN A 343 24.79 -6.10 -31.79
C ASN A 343 25.63 -6.25 -33.06
N VAL A 344 25.23 -7.20 -33.92
CA VAL A 344 25.77 -7.40 -35.26
C VAL A 344 24.57 -7.64 -36.18
N ASP A 345 24.48 -6.83 -37.23
CA ASP A 345 23.45 -6.96 -38.25
C ASP A 345 24.08 -7.53 -39.53
N SER A 346 23.63 -8.71 -39.97
CA SER A 346 24.06 -9.27 -41.26
C SER A 346 23.55 -8.48 -42.46
N THR A 347 22.55 -7.62 -42.24
CA THR A 347 21.80 -6.83 -43.23
C THR A 347 21.05 -7.66 -44.27
N ASP A 348 20.80 -8.94 -44.00
CA ASP A 348 20.02 -9.80 -44.89
C ASP A 348 18.56 -9.36 -45.01
N ALA A 349 18.05 -8.58 -44.06
CA ALA A 349 16.75 -7.92 -44.13
C ALA A 349 16.69 -6.71 -45.08
N SER A 350 17.83 -6.19 -45.56
CA SER A 350 17.85 -5.00 -46.43
C SER A 350 17.23 -5.22 -47.83
N GLY A 351 17.04 -6.47 -48.22
CA GLY A 351 16.37 -6.86 -49.46
C GLY A 351 16.24 -8.37 -49.61
N ASN A 352 15.67 -8.81 -50.73
CA ASN A 352 15.67 -10.23 -51.09
C ASN A 352 16.97 -10.57 -51.82
N ASN A 353 17.54 -11.74 -51.55
CA ASN A 353 18.77 -12.24 -52.19
C ASN A 353 19.96 -11.25 -52.10
N VAL A 354 20.15 -10.60 -50.94
CA VAL A 354 21.36 -9.80 -50.67
C VAL A 354 22.59 -10.70 -50.92
N PRO A 355 23.62 -10.23 -51.66
CA PRO A 355 24.75 -11.06 -52.05
C PRO A 355 25.46 -11.73 -50.87
N VAL A 356 25.79 -13.01 -51.00
CA VAL A 356 26.46 -13.81 -49.95
C VAL A 356 27.70 -13.12 -49.40
N ALA A 357 28.57 -12.59 -50.28
CA ALA A 357 29.79 -11.90 -49.86
C ALA A 357 29.51 -10.66 -48.99
N GLN A 358 28.41 -9.95 -49.25
CA GLN A 358 27.99 -8.80 -48.46
C GLN A 358 27.48 -9.23 -47.08
N LEU A 359 26.71 -10.32 -47.02
CA LEU A 359 26.23 -10.90 -45.76
C LEU A 359 27.40 -11.36 -44.89
N VAL A 360 28.35 -12.09 -45.46
CA VAL A 360 29.55 -12.56 -44.75
C VAL A 360 30.36 -11.36 -44.24
N LYS A 361 30.59 -10.35 -45.09
CA LYS A 361 31.32 -9.13 -44.69
C LYS A 361 30.67 -8.43 -43.50
N ASN A 362 29.35 -8.22 -43.54
CA ASN A 362 28.64 -7.51 -42.47
C ASN A 362 28.54 -8.35 -41.19
N ALA A 363 28.31 -9.65 -41.33
CA ALA A 363 28.27 -10.57 -40.19
C ALA A 363 29.64 -10.79 -39.54
N CYS A 364 30.77 -10.58 -40.25
CA CYS A 364 32.13 -10.89 -39.79
C CYS A 364 33.01 -9.65 -39.50
N GLY A 365 32.41 -8.49 -39.24
CA GLY A 365 33.15 -7.22 -39.08
C GLY A 365 33.48 -6.79 -37.65
N THR A 366 32.95 -7.48 -36.64
CA THR A 366 33.00 -7.02 -35.23
C THR A 366 33.66 -8.07 -34.34
N TYR A 367 34.43 -7.62 -33.36
CA TYR A 367 35.11 -8.47 -32.38
C TYR A 367 34.74 -8.01 -30.97
N SER A 368 33.66 -8.58 -30.44
CA SER A 368 33.27 -8.46 -29.03
C SER A 368 33.33 -9.84 -28.36
N ASN A 369 33.34 -9.89 -27.03
CA ASN A 369 33.23 -11.17 -26.32
C ASN A 369 31.84 -11.78 -26.49
N ASP A 370 30.79 -10.97 -26.56
CA ASP A 370 29.41 -11.43 -26.75
C ASP A 370 28.84 -10.87 -28.04
N MET A 371 28.67 -11.74 -29.02
CA MET A 371 28.21 -11.39 -30.37
C MET A 371 26.83 -11.98 -30.60
N CYS A 372 25.83 -11.16 -30.84
CA CYS A 372 24.49 -11.60 -31.23
C CYS A 372 24.23 -11.14 -32.66
N ILE A 373 24.28 -12.08 -33.59
CA ILE A 373 24.19 -11.83 -35.03
C ILE A 373 22.74 -12.00 -35.46
N LEU A 374 22.14 -10.92 -35.98
CA LEU A 374 20.81 -10.93 -36.58
C LEU A 374 20.87 -11.44 -38.03
N MET A 375 20.10 -12.49 -38.29
CA MET A 375 19.82 -13.06 -39.60
C MET A 375 18.35 -13.49 -39.66
N HIS A 376 17.89 -13.90 -40.83
CA HIS A 376 16.49 -14.30 -41.05
C HIS A 376 16.43 -15.61 -41.83
N ASP A 377 15.51 -16.50 -41.44
CA ASP A 377 15.29 -17.79 -42.12
C ASP A 377 13.98 -17.83 -42.92
N THR A 378 13.43 -16.68 -43.33
CA THR A 378 12.25 -16.65 -44.23
C THR A 378 12.58 -17.25 -45.59
N GLY A 379 11.53 -17.64 -46.34
CA GLY A 379 11.70 -18.27 -47.65
C GLY A 379 12.48 -17.45 -48.69
N ALA A 380 12.56 -16.13 -48.53
CA ALA A 380 13.29 -15.21 -49.40
C ALA A 380 14.79 -15.10 -49.07
N LYS A 381 15.27 -15.75 -48.01
CA LYS A 381 16.64 -15.60 -47.47
C LYS A 381 17.55 -16.78 -47.80
N LYS A 382 17.51 -17.25 -49.04
CA LYS A 382 18.38 -18.35 -49.52
C LYS A 382 19.87 -17.99 -49.38
N THR A 383 20.24 -16.74 -49.65
CA THR A 383 21.63 -16.27 -49.52
C THR A 383 22.12 -16.26 -48.07
N THR A 384 21.23 -16.16 -47.07
CA THR A 384 21.58 -16.35 -45.65
C THR A 384 22.01 -17.79 -45.38
N VAL A 385 21.31 -18.78 -45.96
CA VAL A 385 21.69 -20.21 -45.88
C VAL A 385 23.08 -20.43 -46.49
N GLU A 386 23.35 -19.82 -47.65
CA GLU A 386 24.63 -19.93 -48.36
C GLU A 386 25.79 -19.23 -47.64
N ALA A 387 25.53 -18.13 -46.93
CA ALA A 387 26.55 -17.39 -46.17
C ALA A 387 26.95 -18.09 -44.86
N LEU A 388 26.02 -18.85 -44.27
CA LEU A 388 26.15 -19.40 -42.92
C LEU A 388 27.44 -20.23 -42.68
N PRO A 389 27.87 -21.15 -43.58
CA PRO A 389 29.11 -21.90 -43.37
C PRO A 389 30.35 -21.01 -43.27
N GLN A 390 30.41 -19.93 -44.04
CA GLN A 390 31.55 -18.99 -44.03
C GLN A 390 31.58 -18.18 -42.72
N ILE A 391 30.42 -17.74 -42.23
CA ILE A 391 30.28 -17.04 -40.95
C ILE A 391 30.71 -17.96 -39.79
N ILE A 392 30.25 -19.21 -39.78
CA ILE A 392 30.63 -20.19 -38.75
C ILE A 392 32.13 -20.42 -38.76
N LYS A 393 32.70 -20.68 -39.95
CA LYS A 393 34.14 -20.91 -40.09
C LYS A 393 34.95 -19.71 -39.59
N PHE A 394 34.60 -18.50 -40.01
CA PHE A 394 35.28 -17.28 -39.60
C PHE A 394 35.38 -17.17 -38.08
N TYR A 395 34.26 -17.26 -37.37
CA TYR A 395 34.28 -17.09 -35.92
C TYR A 395 34.96 -18.25 -35.19
N LYS A 396 34.87 -19.49 -35.70
CA LYS A 396 35.66 -20.61 -35.17
C LYS A 396 37.16 -20.38 -35.29
N ASP A 397 37.63 -19.93 -36.45
CA ASP A 397 39.05 -19.63 -36.68
C ASP A 397 39.56 -18.53 -35.73
N HIS A 398 38.67 -17.66 -35.23
CA HIS A 398 38.97 -16.59 -34.27
C HIS A 398 38.74 -16.98 -32.80
N GLY A 399 38.50 -18.26 -32.53
CA GLY A 399 38.37 -18.82 -31.17
C GLY A 399 37.03 -18.58 -30.50
N TYR A 400 35.96 -18.30 -31.26
CA TYR A 400 34.62 -18.16 -30.71
C TYR A 400 33.93 -19.51 -30.52
N THR A 401 33.16 -19.60 -29.43
CA THR A 401 32.21 -20.70 -29.19
C THR A 401 30.80 -20.27 -29.56
N PHE A 402 30.02 -21.19 -30.11
CA PHE A 402 28.63 -20.92 -30.48
C PHE A 402 27.68 -21.43 -29.41
N LYS A 403 26.79 -20.58 -28.92
CA LYS A 403 25.80 -20.94 -27.90
C LYS A 403 24.41 -20.49 -28.34
N ALA A 404 23.40 -21.25 -27.92
CA ALA A 404 22.01 -20.81 -27.99
C ALA A 404 21.71 -19.88 -26.81
N ILE A 405 20.77 -18.94 -26.98
CA ILE A 405 20.39 -18.02 -25.92
C ILE A 405 19.56 -18.76 -24.86
N THR A 406 19.88 -18.51 -23.60
CA THR A 406 19.21 -19.03 -22.41
C THR A 406 18.81 -17.89 -21.47
N ASP A 407 18.08 -18.18 -20.41
CA ASP A 407 17.71 -17.21 -19.37
C ASP A 407 18.93 -16.63 -18.60
N THR A 408 20.07 -17.33 -18.64
CA THR A 408 21.35 -16.87 -18.07
C THR A 408 22.31 -16.24 -19.08
N SER A 409 21.93 -16.16 -20.36
CA SER A 409 22.80 -15.58 -21.38
C SER A 409 22.96 -14.07 -21.19
N TYR A 410 24.08 -13.53 -21.66
CA TYR A 410 24.23 -12.09 -21.85
C TYR A 410 23.23 -11.62 -22.91
N ILE A 411 22.51 -10.54 -22.63
CA ILE A 411 21.44 -10.04 -23.48
C ILE A 411 21.78 -8.63 -23.97
N ASN A 412 21.76 -8.45 -25.29
CA ASN A 412 21.85 -7.13 -25.90
C ASN A 412 20.48 -6.44 -25.86
N HIS A 413 20.42 -5.27 -25.23
CA HIS A 413 19.29 -4.35 -25.35
C HIS A 413 19.76 -3.10 -26.09
N HIS A 414 19.06 -2.75 -27.17
CA HIS A 414 19.26 -1.46 -27.82
C HIS A 414 18.80 -0.32 -26.89
N LYS A 415 19.44 0.84 -27.04
CA LYS A 415 18.97 2.06 -26.36
C LYS A 415 17.78 2.63 -27.11
N PHE A 416 16.81 3.17 -26.39
CA PHE A 416 15.75 3.97 -27.00
C PHE A 416 16.36 5.22 -27.62
N ILE A 417 16.01 5.52 -28.86
CA ILE A 417 16.31 6.81 -29.48
C ILE A 417 15.39 7.84 -28.81
N THR A 418 15.95 8.62 -27.88
CA THR A 418 15.30 9.79 -27.29
C THR A 418 15.44 10.94 -28.28
N ASN A 419 14.50 11.05 -29.22
CA ASN A 419 14.33 12.27 -30.01
C ASN A 419 13.47 13.27 -29.25
#